data_AF-A0A1V5V5W1-F1
#
_entry.id   AF-A0A1V5V5W1-F1
#
_cell.length_a   1.000
_cell.length_b   1.000
_cell.length_c   1.000
_cell.angle_alpha   90.00
_cell.angle_beta   90.00
_cell.angle_gamma   90.00
#
_symmetry.space_group_name_H-M   'P 1'
#
loop_
_entity.id
_entity.type
_entity.pdbx_description
1 polymer ?
#
loop_
_entity_poly.entity_id
_entity_poly.type
_entity_poly.pdbx_seq_one_letter_code
_entity_poly.pdbx_strand_id
1 'polypeptide(L)' 'MRIRVKFGKNPYNNRFTCGHCREPFERGGFFIRLEHGGQVVDIPVCPRCFKSGDLLEGMIDLSVHSASHPIGLA' A
#
# COMPACT_ATOMS: atom_id res chain seq x y z
N MET A 1 11.48 13.70 13.03
CA MET A 1 10.29 13.20 12.31
C MET A 1 10.08 11.74 12.67
N ARG A 2 8.85 11.29 12.96
CA ARG A 2 8.54 9.89 13.27
C ARG A 2 7.40 9.43 12.36
N ILE A 3 7.62 8.34 11.64
CA ILE A 3 6.60 7.70 10.79
C ILE A 3 6.25 6.37 11.45
N ARG A 4 4.96 6.06 11.55
CA ARG A 4 4.51 4.74 11.99
C ARG A 4 4.26 3.88 10.77
N VAL A 5 4.88 2.71 10.74
CA VAL A 5 4.69 1.72 9.67
C VAL A 5 3.93 0.54 10.24
N LYS A 6 2.85 0.12 9.57
CA LYS A 6 2.12 -1.12 9.87
C LYS A 6 2.14 -1.99 8.62
N PHE A 7 2.32 -3.29 8.78
CA PHE A 7 2.24 -4.25 7.68
C PHE A 7 1.34 -5.41 8.08
N GLY A 8 0.62 -5.98 7.12
CA GLY A 8 -0.30 -7.07 7.41
C GLY A 8 -1.00 -7.59 6.17
N LYS A 9 -1.76 -8.68 6.34
CA LYS A 9 -2.59 -9.24 5.27
C LYS A 9 -3.69 -8.24 4.90
N ASN A 10 -3.99 -8.15 3.61
CA ASN A 10 -5.13 -7.41 3.11
C ASN A 10 -6.44 -8.05 3.61
N PRO A 11 -7.25 -7.36 4.45
CA PRO A 11 -8.52 -7.88 4.93
C PRO A 11 -9.68 -7.65 3.95
N TYR A 12 -9.47 -6.85 2.90
CA TYR A 12 -10.49 -6.42 1.96
C TYR A 12 -10.54 -7.35 0.73
N ASN A 13 -11.74 -7.59 0.23
CA ASN A 13 -12.00 -8.43 -0.94
C ASN A 13 -12.26 -7.58 -2.20
N ASN A 14 -11.47 -6.52 -2.37
CA ASN A 14 -11.62 -5.53 -3.44
C ASN A 14 -10.51 -5.68 -4.49
N ARG A 15 -10.72 -5.14 -5.69
CA ARG A 15 -9.67 -5.02 -6.71
C ARG A 15 -8.72 -3.88 -6.35
N PHE A 16 -7.45 -4.19 -6.17
CA PHE A 16 -6.37 -3.26 -5.87
C PHE A 16 -5.34 -3.24 -6.99
N THR A 17 -4.58 -2.17 -7.10
CA THR A 17 -3.41 -2.07 -7.98
C THR A 17 -2.15 -2.20 -7.14
N CYS A 18 -1.27 -3.15 -7.43
CA CYS A 18 -0.05 -3.35 -6.66
C CYS A 18 0.86 -2.11 -6.70
N GLY A 19 1.24 -1.58 -5.53
CA GLY A 19 2.17 -0.47 -5.42
C GLY A 19 3.57 -0.80 -5.94
N HIS A 20 3.93 -2.09 -5.98
CA HIS A 20 5.21 -2.57 -6.52
C HIS A 20 5.19 -2.71 -8.05
N CYS A 21 4.42 -3.67 -8.57
CA CYS A 21 4.45 -4.01 -10.00
C CYS A 21 3.35 -3.34 -10.83
N ARG A 22 2.50 -2.49 -10.23
CA ARG A 22 1.38 -1.79 -10.88
C ARG A 22 0.31 -2.68 -11.53
N GLU A 23 0.39 -3.99 -11.32
CA GLU A 23 -0.61 -4.96 -11.78
C GLU A 23 -1.81 -5.03 -10.84
N PRO A 24 -3.04 -5.22 -11.36
CA PRO A 24 -4.23 -5.41 -10.55
C PRO A 24 -4.24 -6.77 -9.84
N PHE A 25 -4.86 -6.84 -8.66
CA PHE A 25 -5.12 -8.08 -7.92
C PHE A 25 -6.38 -7.95 -7.05
N GLU A 26 -7.16 -9.03 -6.92
CA GLU A 26 -8.48 -8.99 -6.25
C GLU A 26 -8.53 -9.67 -4.88
N ARG A 27 -7.69 -10.67 -4.63
CA ARG A 27 -7.73 -11.48 -3.41
C ARG A 27 -6.35 -11.80 -2.87
N GLY A 28 -6.26 -11.81 -1.54
CA GLY A 28 -5.00 -11.95 -0.85
C GLY A 28 -4.10 -10.73 -1.06
N GLY A 29 -2.86 -10.85 -0.60
CA GLY A 29 -1.89 -9.77 -0.62
C GLY A 29 -1.74 -9.11 0.73
N PHE A 30 -0.97 -8.03 0.74
CA PHE A 30 -0.52 -7.36 1.94
C PHE A 30 -0.71 -5.86 1.79
N PHE A 31 -0.76 -5.16 2.92
CA PHE A 31 -0.61 -3.71 2.93
C PHE A 31 0.63 -3.31 3.68
N ILE A 32 1.22 -2.24 3.20
CA ILE A 32 2.11 -1.39 3.97
C ILE A 32 1.35 -0.11 4.23
N ARG A 33 1.04 0.15 5.49
CA ARG A 33 0.39 1.38 5.95
C ARG A 33 1.43 2.30 6.55
N LEU A 34 1.52 3.51 6.03
CA LEU A 34 2.35 4.59 6.55
C LEU A 34 1.43 5.61 7.23
N GLU A 35 1.73 5.98 8.47
CA GLU A 35 1.02 7.01 9.22
C GLU A 35 2.00 8.11 9.62
N HIS A 36 1.71 9.36 9.23
CA HIS A 36 2.51 10.54 9.55
C HIS A 36 1.62 11.78 9.61
N GLY A 37 1.73 12.58 10.69
CA GLY A 37 0.98 13.84 10.81
C GLY A 37 -0.55 13.70 10.77
N GLY A 38 -1.10 12.53 11.13
CA GLY A 38 -2.53 12.24 11.01
C GLY A 38 -2.97 11.76 9.62
N GLN A 39 -2.07 11.78 8.63
CA GLN A 39 -2.30 11.22 7.30
C GLN A 39 -1.95 9.73 7.29
N VAL A 40 -2.75 8.97 6.55
CA VAL A 40 -2.61 7.52 6.41
C VAL A 40 -2.50 7.20 4.94
N VAL A 41 -1.50 6.39 4.58
CA VAL A 41 -1.31 5.90 3.22
C VAL A 41 -1.22 4.39 3.24
N ASP A 42 -2.12 3.74 2.49
CA ASP A 42 -2.11 2.30 2.30
C ASP A 42 -1.52 1.96 0.93
N ILE A 43 -0.48 1.13 0.94
CA ILE A 43 0.19 0.61 -0.25
C ILE A 43 -0.17 -0.88 -0.39
N PRO A 44 -1.09 -1.24 -1.30
CA PRO A 44 -1.40 -2.64 -1.58
C PRO A 44 -0.23 -3.34 -2.26
N VAL A 45 0.14 -4.54 -1.80
CA VAL A 45 1.18 -5.38 -2.38
C VAL A 45 0.59 -6.73 -2.75
N CYS A 46 0.69 -7.10 -4.03
CA CYS A 46 0.16 -8.36 -4.51
C CYS A 46 0.95 -9.56 -3.94
N PRO A 47 0.34 -10.76 -3.84
CA PRO A 47 1.02 -11.95 -3.33
C PRO A 47 2.31 -12.31 -4.06
N ARG A 48 2.39 -12.01 -5.37
CA ARG A 48 3.57 -12.29 -6.20
C ARG A 48 4.76 -11.46 -5.76
N CYS A 49 4.60 -10.14 -5.64
CA CYS A 49 5.66 -9.22 -5.22
C CYS A 49 6.02 -9.41 -3.74
N PHE A 50 5.07 -9.78 -2.90
CA PHE A 50 5.40 -10.15 -1.52
C PHE A 50 6.33 -11.38 -1.46
N LYS A 51 6.06 -12.40 -2.29
CA LYS A 51 6.86 -13.63 -2.32
C LYS A 51 8.22 -13.48 -3.00
N SER A 52 8.40 -12.50 -3.89
CA SER A 52 9.69 -12.31 -4.57
C SER A 52 10.77 -11.82 -3.61
N GLY A 53 10.39 -11.17 -2.50
CA GLY A 53 11.35 -10.60 -1.56
C GLY A 53 12.08 -9.37 -2.10
N ASP A 54 11.66 -8.87 -3.25
CA ASP A 54 12.22 -7.66 -3.85
C ASP A 54 11.93 -6.44 -2.98
N LEU A 55 12.85 -5.48 -3.02
CA LEU A 55 12.68 -4.22 -2.31
C LEU A 55 11.55 -3.42 -2.96
N LEU A 56 10.53 -3.08 -2.17
CA LEU A 56 9.58 -2.03 -2.55
C LEU A 56 10.17 -0.67 -2.16
N GLU A 57 10.58 0.08 -3.17
CA GLU A 57 11.04 1.46 -3.02
C GLU A 57 10.11 2.41 -3.78
N GLY A 58 9.81 3.56 -3.18
CA GLY A 58 9.00 4.60 -3.79
C GLY A 58 8.90 5.82 -2.89
N MET A 59 8.70 6.99 -3.51
CA MET A 59 8.39 8.22 -2.78
C MET A 59 6.88 8.41 -2.71
N ILE A 60 6.39 8.78 -1.54
CA ILE A 60 4.97 9.05 -1.28
C ILE A 60 4.85 10.50 -0.87
N ASP A 61 4.16 11.28 -1.70
CA ASP A 61 3.82 12.66 -1.39
C ASP A 61 2.53 12.69 -0.57
N LEU A 62 2.68 13.03 0.71
CA LEU A 62 1.56 13.11 1.64
C LEU A 62 0.70 14.37 1.42
N SER A 63 1.19 15.40 0.72
CA SER A 63 0.42 16.63 0.46
C SER A 63 -0.79 16.41 -0.45
N VAL A 64 -0.78 15.33 -1.24
CA VAL A 64 -1.79 15.00 -2.25
C VAL A 64 -2.70 13.84 -1.83
N HIS A 65 -2.40 13.17 -0.70
CA HIS A 65 -3.13 11.97 -0.28
C HIS A 65 -4.19 12.25 0.78
N SER A 66 -5.44 11.96 0.41
CA SER A 66 -6.55 11.79 1.35
C SER A 66 -6.37 10.49 2.12
N ALA A 67 -6.40 10.56 3.45
CA ALA A 67 -6.32 9.41 4.36
C ALA A 67 -7.41 8.35 4.13
N SER A 68 -8.42 8.67 3.31
CA SER A 68 -9.55 7.78 3.02
C SER A 68 -9.33 6.87 1.81
N HIS A 69 -8.26 7.03 1.01
CA HIS A 69 -8.08 6.26 -0.23
C HIS A 69 -6.72 5.55 -0.28
N PRO A 70 -6.69 4.22 -0.45
CA PRO A 70 -5.44 3.51 -0.70
C PRO A 70 -4.79 4.00 -2.01
N ILE A 71 -3.46 3.98 -2.07
CA ILE A 71 -2.73 4.22 -3.32
C ILE A 71 -3.19 3.17 -4.32
N GLY A 72 -3.86 3.61 -5.39
CA GLY A 72 -4.28 2.73 -6.48
C GLY A 72 -5.74 2.84 -6.92
N LEU A 73 -6.54 3.75 -6.36
CA LEU A 73 -7.81 4.15 -6.96
C LEU A 73 -7.67 5.54 -7.59
N ALA A 74 -7.46 5.51 -8.91
CA ALA A 74 -8.07 6.49 -9.81
C ALA A 74 -9.43 5.92 -10.24
#